data_AF-A0A8T7EE07-F1
#
_entry.id   AF-A0A8T7EE07-F1
#
_cell.length_a   1.000
_cell.length_b   1.000
_cell.length_c   1.000
_cell.angle_alpha   90.00
_cell.angle_beta   90.00
_cell.angle_gamma   90.00
#
_symmetry.space_group_name_H-M   'P 1'
#
loop_
_entity.id
_entity.type
_entity.pdbx_description
1 polymer ?
#
loop_
_entity_poly.entity_id
_entity_poly.type
_entity_poly.pdbx_seq_one_letter_code
_entity_poly.pdbx_strand_id
1 'polypeptide(L)'
;MTNDKLEKATLIAARVLIGLALAAFVGYLLVYTIYAVELFRFPFDYDQGEGFELMDTVLFSQGEWPYRDNDQYPFYSSNYPPLFHVVIVPLVWLFGPQYWTGRLVSFVGTLITAVAISYGVQRHIRRWWLAALVGLAFLASNYVYHVGPLFRQHMFMVMFETLAVVWLTITIDREEKDGRAYPKRLLIVMLLLLAAGYTKQLAYATVIAVFIFLFIRNPKRAVLWAIPFAAVTGLIFLWINWATDGYWFLNTVTANINPFVPGQAQGLYRQWFNLHTLLVVTAVCYAIYQLYFERLSAYSIWFVVAAVNSVTAGKWGAGESYFAAAIAASCILTGLAYGRVLNRLQLVNPSTSSGQVGQWSMVNGPWRRWLYPAALLIVPVLFLWQAERLFHMPTHTPALAGVARALGKPTEVWIAPQTSCSAPRPPESIPYVDAAGVSLLGRPPNAADTAAGKAIAAAIAQGNTAAFGEDAGFNFYIGRDVITNPTQLLNLYNNNQVDLTEMLAMLDEQAFDTVVLRAQFYPPPVLDMIGQRYETQELVQMNGFVYCIMRPRFRD
;
A
#
# COMPACT_ATOMS: atom_id res chain seq x y z
N MET A 1 -48.47 -0.11 -19.49
CA MET A 1 -47.96 0.53 -18.26
C MET A 1 -47.68 1.99 -18.58
N THR A 2 -48.15 2.97 -17.80
CA THR A 2 -47.89 4.39 -18.12
C THR A 2 -46.39 4.69 -17.99
N ASN A 3 -45.87 5.62 -18.79
CA ASN A 3 -44.44 6.02 -18.75
C ASN A 3 -43.98 6.40 -17.33
N ASP A 4 -44.86 6.98 -16.52
CA ASP A 4 -44.60 7.34 -15.12
C ASP A 4 -44.42 6.13 -14.20
N LYS A 5 -45.20 5.05 -14.42
CA LYS A 5 -45.04 3.80 -13.65
C LYS A 5 -43.72 3.11 -13.98
N LEU A 6 -43.33 3.13 -15.25
CA LEU A 6 -42.06 2.57 -15.70
C LEU A 6 -40.87 3.35 -15.14
N GLU A 7 -40.89 4.69 -15.18
CA GLU A 7 -39.84 5.52 -14.59
C GLU A 7 -39.69 5.29 -13.08
N LYS A 8 -40.82 5.20 -12.34
CA LYS A 8 -40.79 4.86 -10.92
C LYS A 8 -40.16 3.49 -10.66
N ALA A 9 -40.52 2.48 -11.44
CA ALA A 9 -39.93 1.14 -11.34
C ALA A 9 -38.41 1.18 -11.61
N THR A 10 -37.96 1.93 -12.63
CA THR A 10 -36.54 2.11 -12.94
C THR A 10 -35.78 2.77 -11.79
N LEU A 11 -36.35 3.80 -11.16
CA LEU A 11 -35.72 4.47 -10.01
C LEU A 11 -35.65 3.57 -8.77
N ILE A 12 -36.65 2.73 -8.53
CA ILE A 12 -36.61 1.72 -7.46
C ILE A 12 -35.49 0.71 -7.74
N ALA A 13 -35.42 0.17 -8.95
CA ALA A 13 -34.36 -0.75 -9.36
C ALA A 13 -32.97 -0.12 -9.20
N ALA A 14 -32.81 1.16 -9.56
CA ALA A 14 -31.56 1.88 -9.35
C ALA A 14 -31.17 2.00 -7.87
N ARG A 15 -32.12 2.29 -6.98
CA ARG A 15 -31.85 2.33 -5.53
C ARG A 15 -31.44 0.97 -4.98
N VAL A 16 -32.08 -0.10 -5.45
CA VAL A 16 -31.70 -1.47 -5.08
C VAL A 16 -30.27 -1.76 -5.55
N LEU A 17 -29.93 -1.46 -6.80
CA LEU A 17 -28.57 -1.68 -7.32
C LEU A 17 -27.51 -0.83 -6.60
N ILE A 18 -27.80 0.43 -6.28
CA ILE A 18 -26.93 1.26 -5.45
C ILE A 18 -26.74 0.63 -4.06
N GLY A 19 -27.82 0.15 -3.44
CA GLY A 19 -27.77 -0.56 -2.16
C GLY A 19 -26.91 -1.82 -2.22
N LEU A 20 -27.05 -2.63 -3.28
CA LEU A 20 -26.24 -3.83 -3.51
C LEU A 20 -24.76 -3.49 -3.74
N ALA A 21 -24.47 -2.46 -4.53
CA ALA A 21 -23.09 -2.01 -4.75
C ALA A 21 -22.46 -1.55 -3.42
N LEU A 22 -23.17 -0.73 -2.65
CA LEU A 22 -22.71 -0.30 -1.33
C LEU A 22 -22.51 -1.49 -0.39
N ALA A 23 -23.44 -2.45 -0.37
CA ALA A 23 -23.32 -3.65 0.47
C ALA A 23 -22.10 -4.49 0.09
N ALA A 24 -21.80 -4.66 -1.20
CA ALA A 24 -20.60 -5.38 -1.66
C ALA A 24 -19.31 -4.70 -1.18
N PHE A 25 -19.21 -3.38 -1.35
CA PHE A 25 -18.03 -2.62 -0.95
C PHE A 25 -17.89 -2.45 0.59
N VAL A 26 -19.00 -2.40 1.33
CA VAL A 26 -18.98 -2.54 2.80
C VAL A 26 -18.53 -3.94 3.20
N GLY A 27 -18.92 -4.97 2.44
CA GLY A 27 -18.41 -6.34 2.61
C GLY A 27 -16.88 -6.41 2.52
N TYR A 28 -16.28 -5.74 1.53
CA TYR A 28 -14.82 -5.64 1.45
C TYR A 28 -14.18 -4.90 2.63
N LEU A 29 -14.81 -3.84 3.14
CA LEU A 29 -14.35 -3.18 4.37
C LEU A 29 -14.38 -4.14 5.58
N LEU A 30 -15.40 -4.97 5.69
CA LEU A 30 -15.47 -5.99 6.75
C LEU A 30 -14.37 -7.04 6.58
N VAL A 31 -14.14 -7.52 5.36
CA VAL A 31 -13.05 -8.46 5.03
C VAL A 31 -11.68 -7.86 5.38
N TYR A 32 -11.44 -6.61 4.99
CA TYR A 32 -10.24 -5.84 5.34
C TYR A 32 -10.05 -5.72 6.85
N THR A 33 -11.13 -5.43 7.59
CA THR A 33 -11.10 -5.31 9.06
C THR A 33 -10.81 -6.65 9.73
N ILE A 34 -11.40 -7.75 9.26
CA ILE A 34 -11.12 -9.10 9.77
C ILE A 34 -9.63 -9.42 9.60
N TYR A 35 -9.10 -9.21 8.39
CA TYR A 35 -7.69 -9.43 8.10
C TYR A 35 -6.77 -8.58 8.99
N ALA A 36 -7.07 -7.29 9.15
CA ALA A 36 -6.31 -6.40 10.02
C ALA A 36 -6.32 -6.86 11.49
N VAL A 37 -7.47 -7.28 12.02
CA VAL A 37 -7.59 -7.75 13.41
C VAL A 37 -6.79 -9.04 13.64
N GLU A 38 -6.82 -9.98 12.70
CA GLU A 38 -6.01 -11.20 12.82
C GLU A 38 -4.51 -10.89 12.73
N LEU A 39 -4.11 -9.93 11.89
CA LEU A 39 -2.73 -9.43 11.88
C LEU A 39 -2.34 -8.74 13.18
N PHE A 40 -3.20 -7.94 13.80
CA PHE A 40 -2.87 -7.30 15.09
C PHE A 40 -2.59 -8.34 16.20
N ARG A 41 -3.19 -9.52 16.11
CA ARG A 41 -3.00 -10.63 17.06
C ARG A 41 -1.76 -11.48 16.77
N PHE A 42 -1.25 -11.44 15.54
CA PHE A 42 -0.13 -12.27 15.12
C PHE A 42 1.20 -11.62 15.54
N PRO A 43 2.01 -12.23 16.42
CA PRO A 43 3.15 -11.55 17.06
C PRO A 43 4.48 -11.63 16.28
N PHE A 44 4.45 -12.12 15.03
CA PHE A 44 5.64 -12.30 14.20
C PHE A 44 5.50 -11.54 12.87
N ASP A 45 6.60 -11.47 12.11
CA ASP A 45 6.60 -11.00 10.71
C ASP A 45 5.57 -11.78 9.89
N TYR A 46 4.60 -11.06 9.33
CA TYR A 46 3.67 -11.60 8.37
C TYR A 46 4.16 -11.33 6.95
N ASP A 47 4.60 -10.09 6.71
CA ASP A 47 5.35 -9.68 5.52
C ASP A 47 6.83 -9.49 5.85
N GLN A 48 7.68 -9.69 4.84
CA GLN A 48 9.10 -9.49 4.98
C GLN A 48 9.42 -8.04 5.38
N GLY A 49 10.12 -7.91 6.50
CA GLY A 49 10.69 -6.67 6.97
C GLY A 49 9.81 -5.84 7.89
N GLU A 50 8.63 -6.34 8.30
CA GLU A 50 7.86 -5.70 9.37
C GLU A 50 8.67 -5.60 10.67
N GLY A 51 9.46 -6.63 11.00
CA GLY A 51 10.31 -6.64 12.17
C GLY A 51 11.44 -5.62 12.11
N PHE A 52 12.00 -5.36 10.92
CA PHE A 52 13.00 -4.30 10.77
C PHE A 52 12.40 -2.91 10.92
N GLU A 53 11.17 -2.68 10.46
CA GLU A 53 10.46 -1.41 10.69
C GLU A 53 10.13 -1.21 12.18
N LEU A 54 9.85 -2.31 12.90
CA LEU A 54 9.74 -2.27 14.36
C LEU A 54 11.09 -1.95 15.02
N MET A 55 12.19 -2.54 14.57
CA MET A 55 13.54 -2.23 15.07
C MET A 55 13.91 -0.77 14.85
N ASP A 56 13.62 -0.21 13.68
CA ASP A 56 13.81 1.22 13.41
C ASP A 56 13.05 2.09 14.41
N THR A 57 11.80 1.70 14.72
CA THR A 57 10.98 2.40 15.70
C THR A 57 11.58 2.30 17.11
N VAL A 58 12.13 1.14 17.49
CA VAL A 58 12.82 0.96 18.77
C VAL A 58 14.04 1.85 18.88
N LEU A 59 14.88 1.90 17.84
CA LEU A 59 16.07 2.75 17.82
C LEU A 59 15.69 4.23 17.95
N PHE A 60 14.68 4.71 17.20
CA PHE A 60 14.18 6.06 17.36
C PHE A 60 13.61 6.33 18.77
N SER A 61 12.96 5.34 19.38
CA SER A 61 12.42 5.46 20.73
C SER A 61 13.50 5.63 21.81
N GLN A 62 14.73 5.22 21.50
CA GLN A 62 15.94 5.34 22.33
C GLN A 62 16.75 6.60 22.00
N GLY A 63 16.33 7.39 21.01
CA GLY A 63 17.09 8.56 20.53
C GLY A 63 18.25 8.20 19.61
N GLU A 64 18.29 6.98 19.09
CA GLU A 64 19.33 6.49 18.20
C GLU A 64 18.89 6.52 16.73
N TRP A 65 19.85 6.67 15.81
CA TRP A 65 19.59 6.52 14.38
C TRP A 65 19.61 5.04 13.97
N PRO A 66 18.71 4.60 13.08
CA PRO A 66 18.78 3.28 12.48
C PRO A 66 19.67 3.23 11.23
N TYR A 67 20.28 4.35 10.83
CA TYR A 67 21.19 4.43 9.69
C TYR A 67 22.62 4.28 10.19
N ARG A 68 23.20 3.09 10.02
CA ARG A 68 24.46 2.69 10.66
C ARG A 68 25.42 2.04 9.68
N ASP A 69 26.62 1.78 10.17
CA ASP A 69 27.59 0.93 9.50
C ASP A 69 27.06 -0.51 9.41
N ASN A 70 27.12 -1.09 8.21
CA ASN A 70 26.71 -2.48 7.97
C ASN A 70 27.90 -3.43 7.95
N ASP A 71 29.13 -2.90 8.00
CA ASP A 71 30.37 -3.70 7.95
C ASP A 71 30.70 -4.28 9.33
N GLN A 72 30.14 -3.70 10.40
CA GLN A 72 30.39 -4.07 11.79
C GLN A 72 29.15 -4.66 12.46
N TYR A 73 29.35 -5.55 13.43
CA TYR A 73 28.28 -6.07 14.28
C TYR A 73 27.46 -4.93 14.92
N PRO A 74 26.12 -4.93 14.86
CA PRO A 74 25.22 -6.04 14.53
C PRO A 74 24.81 -6.16 13.04
N PHE A 75 25.54 -5.53 12.11
CA PHE A 75 25.31 -5.57 10.65
C PHE A 75 23.92 -5.07 10.22
N TYR A 76 23.36 -4.12 10.99
CA TYR A 76 22.00 -3.63 10.81
C TYR A 76 21.97 -2.18 10.33
N SER A 77 21.17 -1.91 9.30
CA SER A 77 20.74 -0.56 8.99
C SER A 77 19.35 -0.53 8.32
N SER A 78 18.65 0.59 8.50
CA SER A 78 17.40 0.90 7.81
C SER A 78 17.64 1.45 6.40
N ASN A 79 16.72 1.11 5.48
CA ASN A 79 16.66 1.67 4.14
C ASN A 79 15.52 2.68 3.94
N TYR A 80 14.81 3.04 5.01
CA TYR A 80 13.58 3.81 4.91
C TYR A 80 13.62 5.15 5.66
N PRO A 81 12.89 6.16 5.17
CA PRO A 81 12.76 7.44 5.87
C PRO A 81 12.13 7.35 7.27
N PRO A 82 12.40 8.33 8.14
CA PRO A 82 12.12 8.20 9.58
C PRO A 82 10.65 8.38 9.98
N LEU A 83 9.83 9.11 9.22
CA LEU A 83 8.58 9.65 9.76
C LEU A 83 7.57 8.58 10.19
N PHE A 84 7.46 7.48 9.44
CA PHE A 84 6.57 6.39 9.80
C PHE A 84 6.90 5.84 11.19
N HIS A 85 8.18 5.54 11.41
CA HIS A 85 8.71 5.03 12.66
C HIS A 85 8.56 6.03 13.81
N VAL A 86 8.93 7.29 13.59
CA VAL A 86 8.86 8.36 14.60
C VAL A 86 7.42 8.57 15.11
N VAL A 87 6.41 8.47 14.24
CA VAL A 87 5.00 8.59 14.66
C VAL A 87 4.54 7.41 15.53
N ILE A 88 5.18 6.24 15.40
CA ILE A 88 4.85 5.03 16.16
C ILE A 88 5.56 5.01 17.53
N VAL A 89 6.66 5.75 17.71
CA VAL A 89 7.45 5.80 18.96
C VAL A 89 6.59 5.96 20.23
N PRO A 90 5.59 6.86 20.30
CA PRO A 90 4.74 6.97 21.50
C PRO A 90 4.01 5.67 21.86
N LEU A 91 3.63 4.85 20.87
CA LEU A 91 3.00 3.55 21.12
C LEU A 91 4.02 2.54 21.65
N VAL A 92 5.26 2.57 21.15
CA VAL A 92 6.33 1.72 21.69
C VAL A 92 6.65 2.07 23.14
N TRP A 93 6.67 3.35 23.51
CA TRP A 93 6.85 3.74 24.92
C TRP A 93 5.70 3.27 25.82
N LEU A 94 4.46 3.23 25.32
CA LEU A 94 3.28 2.86 26.10
C LEU A 94 3.08 1.34 26.20
N PHE A 95 3.41 0.59 25.14
CA PHE A 95 3.03 -0.82 25.00
C PHE A 95 4.22 -1.76 24.75
N GLY A 96 5.43 -1.22 24.64
CA GLY A 96 6.62 -1.95 24.23
C GLY A 96 6.69 -2.19 22.71
N PRO A 97 7.74 -2.86 22.23
CA PRO A 97 7.97 -3.15 20.82
C PRO A 97 7.01 -4.24 20.32
N GLN A 98 5.79 -3.84 19.98
CA GLN A 98 4.73 -4.75 19.55
C GLN A 98 4.36 -4.50 18.09
N TYR A 99 4.23 -5.56 17.27
CA TYR A 99 3.85 -5.46 15.85
C TYR A 99 2.53 -4.73 15.61
N TRP A 100 1.55 -4.90 16.52
CA TRP A 100 0.25 -4.25 16.34
C TRP A 100 0.35 -2.73 16.30
N THR A 101 1.39 -2.11 16.87
CA THR A 101 1.53 -0.64 16.93
C THR A 101 1.67 -0.02 15.54
N GLY A 102 2.62 -0.48 14.72
CA GLY A 102 2.77 0.01 13.35
C GLY A 102 1.69 -0.50 12.41
N ARG A 103 1.20 -1.73 12.61
CA ARG A 103 0.03 -2.26 11.88
C ARG A 103 -1.21 -1.39 12.08
N LEU A 104 -1.45 -0.91 13.30
CA LEU A 104 -2.54 0.02 13.62
C LEU A 104 -2.36 1.37 12.90
N VAL A 105 -1.16 1.95 12.94
CA VAL A 105 -0.88 3.24 12.28
C VAL A 105 -1.09 3.13 10.76
N SER A 106 -0.62 2.05 10.13
CA SER A 106 -0.82 1.80 8.70
C SER A 106 -2.31 1.62 8.38
N PHE A 107 -3.02 0.78 9.14
CA PHE A 107 -4.46 0.56 9.00
C PHE A 107 -5.27 1.86 9.10
N VAL A 108 -5.00 2.68 10.11
CA VAL A 108 -5.67 3.99 10.27
C VAL A 108 -5.33 4.92 9.11
N GLY A 109 -4.07 4.93 8.65
CA GLY A 109 -3.66 5.70 7.47
C GLY A 109 -4.41 5.29 6.20
N THR A 110 -4.62 3.99 5.99
CA THR A 110 -5.42 3.46 4.89
C THR A 110 -6.89 3.91 4.96
N LEU A 111 -7.50 3.89 6.15
CA LEU A 111 -8.88 4.38 6.35
C LEU A 111 -9.00 5.89 6.12
N ILE A 112 -8.05 6.68 6.61
CA ILE A 112 -8.00 8.13 6.38
C ILE A 112 -7.89 8.42 4.88
N THR A 113 -7.10 7.65 4.15
CA THR A 113 -6.98 7.75 2.68
C THR A 113 -8.33 7.55 2.01
N ALA A 114 -9.06 6.48 2.35
CA ALA A 114 -10.38 6.22 1.80
C ALA A 114 -11.38 7.35 2.10
N VAL A 115 -11.37 7.88 3.33
CA VAL A 115 -12.21 9.02 3.72
C VAL A 115 -11.84 10.28 2.94
N ALA A 116 -10.55 10.54 2.73
CA ALA A 116 -10.07 11.68 1.95
C ALA A 116 -10.51 11.59 0.47
N ILE A 117 -10.45 10.39 -0.12
CA ILE A 117 -10.99 10.10 -1.46
C ILE A 117 -12.49 10.41 -1.52
N SER A 118 -13.28 9.84 -0.59
CA SER A 118 -14.72 10.09 -0.50
C SER A 118 -15.04 11.58 -0.33
N TYR A 119 -14.31 12.26 0.55
CA TYR A 119 -14.49 13.69 0.79
C TYR A 119 -14.15 14.53 -0.45
N GLY A 120 -13.05 14.20 -1.13
CA GLY A 120 -12.62 14.81 -2.39
C GLY A 120 -13.71 14.74 -3.46
N VAL A 121 -14.42 13.61 -3.58
CA VAL A 121 -15.53 13.46 -4.52
C VAL A 121 -16.82 14.12 -4.02
N GLN A 122 -17.18 13.93 -2.75
CA GLN A 122 -18.43 14.43 -2.17
C GLN A 122 -18.53 15.96 -2.24
N ARG A 123 -17.42 16.67 -2.02
CA ARG A 123 -17.41 18.14 -2.05
C ARG A 123 -17.76 18.71 -3.43
N HIS A 124 -17.36 18.02 -4.50
CA HIS A 124 -17.59 18.45 -5.88
C HIS A 124 -18.93 17.97 -6.42
N ILE A 125 -19.28 16.70 -6.17
CA ILE A 125 -20.42 16.05 -6.82
C ILE A 125 -21.70 16.11 -6.01
N ARG A 126 -21.59 16.17 -4.67
CA ARG A 126 -22.73 16.16 -3.72
C ARG A 126 -23.62 14.93 -3.83
N ARG A 127 -23.05 13.76 -4.16
CA ARG A 127 -23.73 12.45 -4.16
C ARG A 127 -23.05 11.50 -3.19
N TRP A 128 -23.61 11.38 -2.00
CA TRP A 128 -22.98 10.67 -0.88
C TRP A 128 -22.69 9.20 -1.20
N TRP A 129 -23.61 8.50 -1.88
CA TRP A 129 -23.44 7.09 -2.18
C TRP A 129 -22.29 6.84 -3.17
N LEU A 130 -22.11 7.72 -4.17
CA LEU A 130 -21.02 7.60 -5.13
C LEU A 130 -19.67 7.94 -4.48
N ALA A 131 -19.65 8.97 -3.63
CA ALA A 131 -18.48 9.31 -2.83
C ALA A 131 -18.07 8.17 -1.89
N ALA A 132 -19.04 7.52 -1.23
CA ALA A 132 -18.79 6.35 -0.40
C ALA A 132 -18.25 5.18 -1.23
N LEU A 133 -18.87 4.87 -2.39
CA LEU A 133 -18.43 3.79 -3.26
C LEU A 133 -16.96 3.92 -3.68
N VAL A 134 -16.50 5.10 -4.09
CA VAL A 134 -15.10 5.26 -4.54
C VAL A 134 -14.09 5.20 -3.40
N GLY A 135 -14.44 5.66 -2.20
CA GLY A 135 -13.57 5.50 -1.02
C GLY A 135 -13.50 4.04 -0.58
N LEU A 136 -14.63 3.32 -0.57
CA LEU A 136 -14.65 1.90 -0.29
C LEU A 136 -13.99 1.07 -1.40
N ALA A 137 -14.05 1.50 -2.67
CA ALA A 137 -13.36 0.85 -3.77
C ALA A 137 -11.84 0.90 -3.64
N PHE A 138 -11.29 1.95 -3.00
CA PHE A 138 -9.88 2.00 -2.64
C PHE A 138 -9.53 0.90 -1.62
N LEU A 139 -10.35 0.74 -0.57
CA LEU A 139 -10.14 -0.31 0.44
C LEU A 139 -10.34 -1.73 -0.12
N ALA A 140 -11.22 -1.87 -1.12
CA ALA A 140 -11.47 -3.13 -1.82
C ALA A 140 -10.40 -3.47 -2.87
N SER A 141 -9.41 -2.62 -3.11
CA SER A 141 -8.29 -2.98 -3.98
C SER A 141 -7.49 -4.12 -3.34
N ASN A 142 -7.23 -5.19 -4.08
CA ASN A 142 -6.39 -6.31 -3.59
C ASN A 142 -5.03 -5.81 -3.10
N TYR A 143 -4.44 -4.83 -3.79
CA TYR A 143 -3.15 -4.25 -3.41
C TYR A 143 -3.22 -3.49 -2.10
N VAL A 144 -4.28 -2.69 -1.91
CA VAL A 144 -4.50 -1.95 -0.65
C VAL A 144 -4.86 -2.91 0.48
N TYR A 145 -5.63 -3.96 0.18
CA TYR A 145 -5.99 -5.01 1.12
C TYR A 145 -4.76 -5.74 1.66
N HIS A 146 -3.84 -6.16 0.79
CA HIS A 146 -2.62 -6.87 1.17
C HIS A 146 -1.73 -6.06 2.10
N VAL A 147 -1.45 -4.81 1.75
CA VAL A 147 -0.41 -4.01 2.41
C VAL A 147 -0.93 -3.06 3.47
N GLY A 148 -2.23 -2.74 3.46
CA GLY A 148 -2.81 -1.72 4.30
C GLY A 148 -2.68 -1.94 5.81
N PRO A 149 -2.86 -3.15 6.35
CA PRO A 149 -2.74 -3.39 7.78
C PRO A 149 -1.34 -3.85 8.21
N LEU A 150 -0.37 -3.93 7.30
CA LEU A 150 0.99 -4.36 7.63
C LEU A 150 1.78 -3.24 8.32
N PHE A 151 2.78 -3.60 9.13
CA PHE A 151 3.77 -2.67 9.70
C PHE A 151 4.70 -2.20 8.58
N ARG A 152 4.15 -1.41 7.67
CA ARG A 152 4.82 -0.93 6.45
C ARG A 152 4.36 0.48 6.13
N GLN A 153 5.32 1.35 5.87
CA GLN A 153 5.13 2.78 5.64
C GLN A 153 4.29 3.18 4.39
N HIS A 154 4.06 2.26 3.43
CA HIS A 154 3.50 2.63 2.12
C HIS A 154 2.13 3.30 2.19
N MET A 155 1.17 2.75 2.93
CA MET A 155 -0.16 3.36 3.01
C MET A 155 -0.16 4.64 3.83
N PHE A 156 0.75 4.78 4.78
CA PHE A 156 0.95 6.03 5.52
C PHE A 156 1.48 7.15 4.60
N MET A 157 2.34 6.83 3.63
CA MET A 157 2.75 7.76 2.59
C MET A 157 1.55 8.18 1.72
N VAL A 158 0.78 7.22 1.22
CA VAL A 158 -0.37 7.49 0.34
C VAL A 158 -1.46 8.32 1.05
N MET A 159 -1.59 8.16 2.38
CA MET A 159 -2.44 9.02 3.20
C MET A 159 -2.03 10.49 3.07
N PHE A 160 -0.75 10.81 3.29
CA PHE A 160 -0.26 12.19 3.18
C PHE A 160 -0.36 12.73 1.74
N GLU A 161 -0.06 11.91 0.74
CA GLU A 161 -0.20 12.27 -0.67
C GLU A 161 -1.65 12.65 -1.03
N THR A 162 -2.59 11.80 -0.64
CA THR A 162 -4.02 11.99 -0.91
C THR A 162 -4.56 13.23 -0.19
N LEU A 163 -4.20 13.40 1.09
CA LEU A 163 -4.55 14.59 1.85
C LEU A 163 -3.96 15.85 1.21
N ALA A 164 -2.70 15.82 0.76
CA ALA A 164 -2.04 16.94 0.11
C ALA A 164 -2.78 17.35 -1.18
N VAL A 165 -3.10 16.40 -2.05
CA VAL A 165 -3.76 16.68 -3.35
C VAL A 165 -5.20 17.15 -3.14
N VAL A 166 -5.94 16.54 -2.20
CA VAL A 166 -7.29 16.97 -1.85
C VAL A 166 -7.28 18.38 -1.24
N TRP A 167 -6.37 18.66 -0.30
CA TRP A 167 -6.23 19.97 0.34
C TRP A 167 -5.76 21.05 -0.63
N LEU A 168 -4.86 20.72 -1.55
CA LEU A 168 -4.46 21.60 -2.65
C LEU A 168 -5.67 21.99 -3.49
N THR A 169 -6.47 21.02 -3.92
CA THR A 169 -7.65 21.29 -4.75
C THR A 169 -8.67 22.17 -4.01
N ILE A 170 -8.89 21.93 -2.72
CA ILE A 170 -9.76 22.79 -1.88
C ILE A 170 -9.21 24.22 -1.80
N THR A 171 -7.90 24.35 -1.64
CA THR A 171 -7.25 25.64 -1.54
C THR A 171 -7.43 26.42 -2.83
N ILE A 172 -7.11 25.81 -3.97
CA ILE A 172 -7.15 26.46 -5.28
C ILE A 172 -8.58 26.82 -5.69
N ASP A 173 -9.55 25.92 -5.49
CA ASP A 173 -10.97 26.23 -5.76
C ASP A 173 -11.46 27.44 -4.97
N ARG A 174 -11.01 27.57 -3.72
CA ARG A 174 -11.38 28.71 -2.87
C ARG A 174 -10.70 30.00 -3.32
N GLU A 175 -9.44 29.92 -3.74
CA GLU A 175 -8.73 31.09 -4.30
C GLU A 175 -9.37 31.57 -5.59
N GLU A 176 -9.77 30.65 -6.48
CA GLU A 176 -10.48 30.98 -7.72
C GLU A 176 -11.85 31.61 -7.44
N LYS A 177 -12.56 31.14 -6.40
CA LYS A 177 -13.87 31.71 -6.00
C LYS A 177 -13.75 33.09 -5.34
N ASP A 178 -12.79 33.25 -4.43
CA ASP A 178 -12.67 34.46 -3.61
C ASP A 178 -11.78 35.53 -4.26
N GLY A 179 -11.01 35.18 -5.31
CA GLY A 179 -10.02 36.04 -5.96
C GLY A 179 -8.80 36.37 -5.08
N ARG A 180 -8.60 35.63 -3.99
CA ARG A 180 -7.56 35.90 -2.97
C ARG A 180 -6.67 34.68 -2.79
N ALA A 181 -5.37 34.90 -2.61
CA ALA A 181 -4.41 33.83 -2.31
C ALA A 181 -4.43 33.43 -0.82
N TYR A 182 -4.25 32.14 -0.55
CA TYR A 182 -4.21 31.55 0.80
C TYR A 182 -2.87 30.82 1.05
N PRO A 183 -1.74 31.54 1.19
CA PRO A 183 -0.41 30.94 1.32
C PRO A 183 -0.29 30.00 2.53
N LYS A 184 -0.96 30.31 3.66
CA LYS A 184 -0.97 29.44 4.84
C LYS A 184 -1.57 28.05 4.55
N ARG A 185 -2.54 27.96 3.65
CA ARG A 185 -3.13 26.67 3.26
C ARG A 185 -2.19 25.90 2.34
N LEU A 186 -1.50 26.60 1.45
CA LEU A 186 -0.49 25.99 0.59
C LEU A 186 0.72 25.49 1.41
N LEU A 187 1.08 26.18 2.50
CA LEU A 187 2.06 25.67 3.46
C LEU A 187 1.64 24.30 4.04
N ILE A 188 0.37 24.10 4.39
CA ILE A 188 -0.13 22.79 4.84
C ILE A 188 0.06 21.73 3.75
N VAL A 189 -0.22 22.05 2.47
CA VAL A 189 0.06 21.13 1.36
C VAL A 189 1.55 20.77 1.32
N MET A 190 2.44 21.75 1.45
CA MET A 190 3.88 21.51 1.46
C MET A 190 4.31 20.63 2.64
N LEU A 191 3.77 20.86 3.84
CA LEU A 191 4.06 20.03 5.01
C LEU A 191 3.57 18.58 4.83
N LEU A 192 2.40 18.37 4.21
CA LEU A 192 1.89 17.04 3.89
C LEU A 192 2.77 16.34 2.84
N LEU A 193 3.22 17.05 1.81
CA LEU A 193 4.16 16.51 0.81
C LEU A 193 5.52 16.16 1.42
N LEU A 194 6.03 17.01 2.31
CA LEU A 194 7.25 16.76 3.07
C LEU A 194 7.09 15.50 3.93
N ALA A 195 5.96 15.38 4.64
CA ALA A 195 5.63 14.21 5.43
C ALA A 195 5.56 12.93 4.58
N ALA A 196 4.95 12.98 3.39
CA ALA A 196 4.93 11.85 2.46
C ALA A 196 6.36 11.44 2.04
N GLY A 197 7.21 12.41 1.64
CA GLY A 197 8.59 12.16 1.23
C GLY A 197 9.46 11.56 2.34
N TYR A 198 9.29 12.02 3.59
CA TYR A 198 9.95 11.47 4.77
C TYR A 198 9.25 10.27 5.38
N THR A 199 8.16 9.79 4.77
CA THR A 199 7.59 8.47 5.03
C THR A 199 8.16 7.45 4.07
N LYS A 200 8.16 7.75 2.77
CA LYS A 200 8.78 6.93 1.74
C LYS A 200 9.16 7.78 0.53
N GLN A 201 10.34 7.54 -0.03
CA GLN A 201 10.89 8.33 -1.13
C GLN A 201 9.99 8.38 -2.37
N LEU A 202 9.20 7.32 -2.60
CA LEU A 202 8.27 7.19 -3.74
C LEU A 202 7.30 8.39 -3.89
N ALA A 203 7.06 9.13 -2.81
CA ALA A 203 6.23 10.32 -2.80
C ALA A 203 6.72 11.47 -3.71
N TYR A 204 7.96 11.42 -4.20
CA TYR A 204 8.46 12.40 -5.17
C TYR A 204 7.53 12.55 -6.38
N ALA A 205 6.84 11.48 -6.79
CA ALA A 205 5.90 11.53 -7.90
C ALA A 205 4.71 12.45 -7.60
N THR A 206 4.17 12.39 -6.39
CA THR A 206 3.10 13.31 -5.96
C THR A 206 3.60 14.74 -5.83
N VAL A 207 4.82 14.95 -5.33
CA VAL A 207 5.46 16.27 -5.31
C VAL A 207 5.55 16.85 -6.73
N ILE A 208 6.05 16.08 -7.69
CA ILE A 208 6.14 16.47 -9.10
C ILE A 208 4.74 16.80 -9.64
N ALA A 209 3.73 15.96 -9.39
CA ALA A 209 2.36 16.20 -9.85
C ALA A 209 1.79 17.53 -9.32
N VAL A 210 1.99 17.81 -8.03
CA VAL A 210 1.54 19.06 -7.41
C VAL A 210 2.23 20.26 -8.03
N PHE A 211 3.55 20.21 -8.23
CA PHE A 211 4.28 21.33 -8.83
C PHE A 211 4.00 21.51 -10.32
N ILE A 212 3.77 20.43 -11.08
CA ILE A 212 3.27 20.52 -12.47
C ILE A 212 1.91 21.23 -12.48
N PHE A 213 0.98 20.84 -11.61
CA PHE A 213 -0.32 21.48 -11.52
C PHE A 213 -0.20 22.97 -11.16
N LEU A 214 0.61 23.32 -10.15
CA LEU A 214 0.87 24.71 -9.77
C LEU A 214 1.51 25.49 -10.91
N PHE A 215 2.43 24.88 -11.66
CA PHE A 215 3.14 25.53 -12.77
C PHE A 215 2.19 25.85 -13.92
N ILE A 216 1.33 24.89 -14.30
CA ILE A 216 0.29 25.11 -15.32
C ILE A 216 -0.68 26.24 -14.91
N ARG A 217 -0.97 26.38 -13.61
CA ARG A 217 -1.88 27.42 -13.10
C ARG A 217 -1.20 28.78 -12.93
N ASN A 218 0.02 28.81 -12.42
CA ASN A 218 0.80 30.01 -12.17
C ASN A 218 2.29 29.65 -12.01
N PRO A 219 3.11 29.79 -13.08
CA PRO A 219 4.53 29.43 -13.06
C PRO A 219 5.33 30.13 -11.97
N LYS A 220 5.11 31.43 -11.77
CA LYS A 220 5.80 32.22 -10.75
C LYS A 220 5.53 31.66 -9.35
N ARG A 221 4.28 31.35 -9.05
CA ARG A 221 3.90 30.76 -7.76
C ARG A 221 4.51 29.36 -7.59
N ALA A 222 4.51 28.55 -8.63
CA ALA A 222 5.12 27.23 -8.57
C ALA A 222 6.60 27.31 -8.19
N VAL A 223 7.37 28.20 -8.84
CA VAL A 223 8.80 28.42 -8.53
C VAL A 223 8.98 28.96 -7.11
N LEU A 224 8.17 29.94 -6.69
CA LEU A 224 8.24 30.54 -5.35
C LEU A 224 7.99 29.53 -4.21
N TRP A 225 7.21 28.47 -4.47
CA TRP A 225 6.99 27.40 -3.49
C TRP A 225 7.95 26.23 -3.68
N ALA A 226 8.40 25.95 -4.91
CA ALA A 226 9.32 24.87 -5.21
C ALA A 226 10.70 25.12 -4.60
N ILE A 227 11.23 26.35 -4.68
CA ILE A 227 12.56 26.66 -4.14
C ILE A 227 12.63 26.46 -2.62
N PRO A 228 11.75 27.05 -1.78
CA PRO A 228 11.78 26.81 -0.35
C PRO A 228 11.46 25.35 0.02
N PHE A 229 10.54 24.70 -0.71
CA PHE A 229 10.21 23.30 -0.46
C PHE A 229 11.43 22.39 -0.72
N ALA A 230 12.11 22.57 -1.85
CA ALA A 230 13.32 21.83 -2.20
C ALA A 230 14.46 22.14 -1.23
N ALA A 231 14.61 23.40 -0.80
CA ALA A 231 15.60 23.80 0.19
C ALA A 231 15.35 23.12 1.54
N VAL A 232 14.12 23.16 2.07
CA VAL A 232 13.79 22.51 3.35
C VAL A 232 13.97 21.00 3.27
N THR A 233 13.48 20.36 2.21
CA THR A 233 13.65 18.92 1.99
C THR A 233 15.14 18.56 1.88
N GLY A 234 15.91 19.31 1.11
CA GLY A 234 17.35 19.09 0.97
C GLY A 234 18.11 19.32 2.27
N LEU A 235 17.78 20.35 3.04
CA LEU A 235 18.44 20.65 4.32
C LEU A 235 18.18 19.57 5.37
N ILE A 236 16.95 19.06 5.47
CA ILE A 236 16.66 17.94 6.38
C ILE A 236 17.43 16.69 5.92
N PHE A 237 17.46 16.41 4.61
CA PHE A 237 18.23 15.29 4.07
C PHE A 237 19.72 15.39 4.40
N LEU A 238 20.33 16.56 4.17
CA LEU A 238 21.74 16.81 4.45
C LEU A 238 22.04 16.76 5.95
N TRP A 239 21.12 17.26 6.79
CA TRP A 239 21.25 17.20 8.23
C TRP A 239 21.26 15.75 8.74
N ILE A 240 20.30 14.92 8.31
CA ILE A 240 20.29 13.50 8.69
C ILE A 240 21.56 12.83 8.19
N ASN A 241 21.96 13.08 6.94
CA ASN A 241 23.19 12.52 6.39
C ASN A 241 24.43 12.85 7.20
N TRP A 242 24.56 14.11 7.60
CA TRP A 242 25.66 14.56 8.44
C TRP A 242 25.59 13.96 9.84
N ALA A 243 24.40 13.85 10.42
CA ALA A 243 24.19 13.26 11.75
C ALA A 243 24.42 11.74 11.80
N THR A 244 24.49 11.07 10.64
CA THR A 244 24.72 9.63 10.51
C THR A 244 26.02 9.32 9.77
N ASP A 245 26.98 10.25 9.70
CA ASP A 245 28.27 10.06 9.03
C ASP A 245 28.18 9.53 7.58
N GLY A 246 27.12 9.89 6.85
CA GLY A 246 26.88 9.42 5.48
C GLY A 246 26.05 8.14 5.33
N TYR A 247 25.80 7.40 6.41
CA TYR A 247 25.07 6.13 6.37
C TYR A 247 23.60 6.28 5.93
N TRP A 248 22.98 7.44 6.14
CA TRP A 248 21.66 7.75 5.58
C TRP A 248 21.65 7.72 4.05
N PHE A 249 22.58 8.41 3.38
CA PHE A 249 22.66 8.39 1.92
C PHE A 249 23.00 6.99 1.41
N LEU A 250 23.96 6.33 2.04
CA LEU A 250 24.37 4.96 1.71
C LEU A 250 23.18 4.01 1.71
N ASN A 251 22.44 3.97 2.82
CA ASN A 251 21.42 2.95 3.03
C ASN A 251 20.10 3.26 2.36
N THR A 252 19.73 4.53 2.21
CA THR A 252 18.43 4.90 1.63
C THR A 252 18.50 5.20 0.14
N VAL A 253 19.64 5.61 -0.39
CA VAL A 253 19.81 5.91 -1.82
C VAL A 253 20.69 4.86 -2.48
N THR A 254 21.96 4.75 -2.09
CA THR A 254 22.95 3.92 -2.80
C THR A 254 22.55 2.45 -2.81
N ALA A 255 22.16 1.89 -1.66
CA ALA A 255 21.72 0.50 -1.56
C ALA A 255 20.48 0.20 -2.41
N ASN A 256 19.58 1.16 -2.61
CA ASN A 256 18.32 0.95 -3.33
C ASN A 256 18.43 1.18 -4.85
N ILE A 257 19.65 1.33 -5.38
CA ILE A 257 19.91 1.33 -6.82
C ILE A 257 19.85 -0.11 -7.32
N ASN A 258 18.63 -0.60 -7.44
CA ASN A 258 18.35 -1.99 -7.75
C ASN A 258 18.17 -2.22 -9.26
N PRO A 259 18.53 -3.43 -9.76
CA PRO A 259 18.30 -3.79 -11.15
C PRO A 259 16.81 -3.74 -11.50
N PHE A 260 16.53 -3.33 -12.73
CA PHE A 260 15.19 -3.29 -13.27
C PHE A 260 14.85 -4.61 -13.96
N VAL A 261 13.71 -5.20 -13.62
CA VAL A 261 13.18 -6.46 -14.15
C VAL A 261 11.94 -6.15 -15.02
N PRO A 262 12.09 -6.06 -16.36
CA PRO A 262 10.98 -5.67 -17.24
C PRO A 262 9.75 -6.58 -17.14
N GLY A 263 9.96 -7.89 -16.98
CA GLY A 263 8.86 -8.86 -16.85
C GLY A 263 7.99 -8.62 -15.61
N GLN A 264 8.61 -8.20 -14.50
CA GLN A 264 7.88 -7.85 -13.27
C GLN A 264 7.01 -6.60 -13.48
N ALA A 265 7.57 -5.54 -14.07
CA ALA A 265 6.78 -4.33 -14.38
C ALA A 265 5.59 -4.67 -15.28
N GLN A 266 5.82 -5.40 -16.38
CA GLN A 266 4.77 -5.79 -17.31
C GLN A 266 3.68 -6.64 -16.63
N GLY A 267 4.08 -7.61 -15.81
CA GLY A 267 3.16 -8.44 -15.04
C GLY A 267 2.28 -7.62 -14.10
N LEU A 268 2.89 -6.71 -13.33
CA LEU A 268 2.19 -5.86 -12.38
C LEU A 268 1.26 -4.84 -13.06
N TYR A 269 1.65 -4.22 -14.19
CA TYR A 269 0.73 -3.37 -14.94
C TYR A 269 -0.47 -4.14 -15.50
N ARG A 270 -0.24 -5.35 -16.02
CA ARG A 270 -1.32 -6.20 -16.53
C ARG A 270 -2.28 -6.59 -15.41
N GLN A 271 -1.74 -6.99 -14.26
CA GLN A 271 -2.54 -7.35 -13.09
C GLN A 271 -3.31 -6.13 -12.55
N TRP A 272 -2.63 -4.98 -12.36
CA TRP A 272 -3.26 -3.72 -11.93
C TRP A 272 -4.42 -3.33 -12.85
N PHE A 273 -4.23 -3.36 -14.17
CA PHE A 273 -5.27 -3.04 -15.14
C PHE A 273 -6.42 -4.04 -15.11
N ASN A 274 -6.13 -5.34 -15.02
CA ASN A 274 -7.15 -6.39 -14.96
C ASN A 274 -8.02 -6.26 -13.70
N LEU A 275 -7.40 -6.01 -12.55
CA LEU A 275 -8.09 -5.82 -11.27
C LEU A 275 -8.91 -4.54 -11.26
N HIS A 276 -8.36 -3.41 -11.72
CA HIS A 276 -8.94 -2.07 -11.56
C HIS A 276 -9.53 -1.49 -12.85
N THR A 277 -9.94 -2.33 -13.80
CA THR A 277 -10.27 -1.87 -15.16
C THR A 277 -11.29 -0.74 -15.21
N LEU A 278 -12.37 -0.80 -14.41
CA LEU A 278 -13.37 0.27 -14.40
C LEU A 278 -12.74 1.59 -14.00
N LEU A 279 -11.95 1.56 -12.92
CA LEU A 279 -11.35 2.74 -12.32
C LEU A 279 -10.31 3.34 -13.26
N VAL A 280 -9.44 2.51 -13.82
CA VAL A 280 -8.37 2.94 -14.73
C VAL A 280 -8.93 3.49 -16.03
N VAL A 281 -9.85 2.76 -16.69
CA VAL A 281 -10.44 3.22 -17.96
C VAL A 281 -11.21 4.53 -17.74
N THR A 282 -12.01 4.62 -16.68
CA THR A 282 -12.76 5.85 -16.38
C THR A 282 -11.82 7.01 -16.07
N ALA A 283 -10.76 6.78 -15.30
CA ALA A 283 -9.76 7.80 -14.99
C ALA A 283 -9.02 8.30 -16.23
N VAL A 284 -8.60 7.39 -17.13
CA VAL A 284 -7.96 7.74 -18.41
C VAL A 284 -8.92 8.54 -19.28
N CYS A 285 -10.14 8.05 -19.50
CA CYS A 285 -11.13 8.76 -20.32
C CYS A 285 -11.46 10.15 -19.74
N TYR A 286 -11.55 10.27 -18.42
CA TYR A 286 -11.84 11.54 -17.78
C TYR A 286 -10.65 12.51 -17.81
N ALA A 287 -9.41 12.02 -17.66
CA ALA A 287 -8.21 12.83 -17.83
C ALA A 287 -8.07 13.33 -19.27
N ILE A 288 -8.32 12.49 -20.28
CA ILE A 288 -8.36 12.88 -21.70
C ILE A 288 -9.46 13.92 -21.94
N TYR A 289 -10.66 13.69 -21.39
CA TYR A 289 -11.75 14.66 -21.48
C TYR A 289 -11.35 16.03 -20.89
N GLN A 290 -10.70 16.04 -19.72
CA GLN A 290 -10.21 17.28 -19.13
C GLN A 290 -9.09 17.93 -19.93
N LEU A 291 -8.28 17.17 -20.66
CA LEU A 291 -7.21 17.70 -21.50
C LEU A 291 -7.77 18.48 -22.70
N TYR A 292 -8.82 17.95 -23.35
CA TYR A 292 -9.34 18.53 -24.61
C TYR A 292 -10.52 19.49 -24.42
N PHE A 293 -11.32 19.29 -23.37
CA PHE A 293 -12.60 19.99 -23.24
C PHE A 293 -12.71 20.82 -21.96
N GLU A 294 -11.78 20.68 -21.02
CA GLU A 294 -11.79 21.42 -19.74
C GLU A 294 -10.37 21.86 -19.35
N ARG A 295 -10.19 22.27 -18.09
CA ARG A 295 -8.86 22.47 -17.51
C ARG A 295 -8.48 21.21 -16.75
N LEU A 296 -7.23 20.78 -16.89
CA LEU A 296 -6.69 19.69 -16.09
C LEU A 296 -6.83 19.97 -14.59
N SER A 297 -7.36 18.99 -13.88
CA SER A 297 -7.42 18.97 -12.43
C SER A 297 -6.12 18.44 -11.82
N ALA A 298 -5.86 18.80 -10.56
CA ALA A 298 -4.72 18.24 -9.81
C ALA A 298 -4.81 16.70 -9.74
N TYR A 299 -6.01 16.13 -9.63
CA TYR A 299 -6.23 14.68 -9.62
C TYR A 299 -5.84 14.01 -10.95
N SER A 300 -6.11 14.63 -12.10
CA SER A 300 -5.74 14.06 -13.41
C SER A 300 -4.24 14.06 -13.63
N ILE A 301 -3.56 15.15 -13.25
CA ILE A 301 -2.09 15.22 -13.31
C ILE A 301 -1.48 14.20 -12.33
N TRP A 302 -2.02 14.12 -11.11
CA TRP A 302 -1.57 13.15 -10.11
C TRP A 302 -1.75 11.70 -10.58
N PHE A 303 -2.91 11.36 -11.15
CA PHE A 303 -3.13 10.03 -11.73
C PHE A 303 -2.10 9.67 -12.80
N VAL A 304 -1.85 10.56 -13.76
CA VAL A 304 -0.89 10.30 -14.84
C VAL A 304 0.52 10.13 -14.27
N VAL A 305 0.98 11.05 -13.42
CA VAL A 305 2.32 11.00 -12.85
C VAL A 305 2.49 9.77 -11.95
N ALA A 306 1.51 9.44 -11.11
CA ALA A 306 1.53 8.24 -10.27
C ALA A 306 1.52 6.96 -11.10
N ALA A 307 0.70 6.90 -12.16
CA ALA A 307 0.64 5.74 -13.05
C ALA A 307 1.93 5.55 -13.84
N VAL A 308 2.64 6.62 -14.25
CA VAL A 308 3.98 6.52 -14.84
C VAL A 308 4.99 6.08 -13.79
N ASN A 309 4.91 6.63 -12.58
CA ASN A 309 5.82 6.29 -11.48
C ASN A 309 5.74 4.80 -11.08
N SER A 310 4.58 4.16 -11.26
CA SER A 310 4.40 2.72 -11.05
C SER A 310 5.33 1.85 -11.93
N VAL A 311 5.98 2.39 -12.96
CA VAL A 311 7.05 1.68 -13.70
C VAL A 311 8.14 1.21 -12.74
N THR A 312 8.45 1.99 -11.70
CA THR A 312 9.46 1.63 -10.70
C THR A 312 9.11 0.38 -9.89
N ALA A 313 7.88 -0.13 -9.98
CA ALA A 313 7.48 -1.45 -9.46
C ALA A 313 8.23 -2.61 -10.12
N GLY A 314 8.90 -2.39 -11.26
CA GLY A 314 9.78 -3.38 -11.88
C GLY A 314 11.16 -3.51 -11.25
N LYS A 315 11.53 -2.69 -10.27
CA LYS A 315 12.82 -2.83 -9.58
C LYS A 315 12.80 -4.02 -8.62
N TRP A 316 13.96 -4.65 -8.43
CA TRP A 316 14.13 -5.64 -7.35
C TRP A 316 13.70 -5.06 -5.98
N GLY A 317 12.97 -5.86 -5.21
CA GLY A 317 12.37 -5.47 -3.92
C GLY A 317 11.14 -4.56 -4.01
N ALA A 318 10.74 -4.12 -5.21
CA ALA A 318 9.48 -3.41 -5.42
C ALA A 318 8.32 -4.39 -5.65
N GLY A 319 7.08 -3.90 -5.53
CA GLY A 319 5.89 -4.74 -5.67
C GLY A 319 4.63 -3.94 -5.99
N GLU A 320 3.48 -4.59 -5.84
CA GLU A 320 2.16 -4.06 -6.19
C GLU A 320 1.77 -2.76 -5.45
N SER A 321 2.32 -2.52 -4.25
CA SER A 321 2.06 -1.31 -3.45
C SER A 321 2.42 -0.01 -4.18
N TYR A 322 3.28 -0.07 -5.20
CA TYR A 322 3.69 1.07 -6.03
C TYR A 322 2.56 1.64 -6.91
N PHE A 323 1.44 0.93 -7.02
CA PHE A 323 0.24 1.40 -7.72
C PHE A 323 -0.76 2.11 -6.79
N ALA A 324 -0.54 2.14 -5.47
CA ALA A 324 -1.53 2.63 -4.51
C ALA A 324 -1.91 4.10 -4.73
N ALA A 325 -0.96 4.98 -5.05
CA ALA A 325 -1.24 6.38 -5.39
C ALA A 325 -2.07 6.50 -6.69
N ALA A 326 -1.77 5.68 -7.71
CA ALA A 326 -2.54 5.65 -8.95
C ALA A 326 -3.97 5.10 -8.72
N ILE A 327 -4.14 4.12 -7.84
CA ILE A 327 -5.44 3.58 -7.43
C ILE A 327 -6.25 4.67 -6.69
N ALA A 328 -5.65 5.37 -5.72
CA ALA A 328 -6.30 6.49 -5.03
C ALA A 328 -6.76 7.58 -6.01
N ALA A 329 -5.89 8.01 -6.93
CA ALA A 329 -6.21 9.01 -7.93
C ALA A 329 -7.32 8.55 -8.89
N SER A 330 -7.28 7.30 -9.35
CA SER A 330 -8.30 6.74 -10.24
C SER A 330 -9.67 6.60 -9.57
N CYS A 331 -9.72 6.29 -8.27
CA CYS A 331 -10.96 6.30 -7.48
C CYS A 331 -11.59 7.70 -7.46
N ILE A 332 -10.80 8.74 -7.18
CA ILE A 332 -11.29 10.13 -7.21
C ILE A 332 -11.81 10.49 -8.60
N LEU A 333 -11.02 10.25 -9.65
CA LEU A 333 -11.41 10.59 -11.03
C LEU A 333 -12.66 9.83 -11.48
N THR A 334 -12.82 8.57 -11.10
CA THR A 334 -14.03 7.78 -11.39
C THR A 334 -15.26 8.41 -10.74
N GLY A 335 -15.16 8.80 -9.46
CA GLY A 335 -16.25 9.47 -8.76
C GLY A 335 -16.62 10.82 -9.36
N LEU A 336 -15.62 11.61 -9.76
CA LEU A 336 -15.83 12.88 -10.45
C LEU A 336 -16.48 12.70 -11.83
N ALA A 337 -16.01 11.71 -12.62
CA ALA A 337 -16.53 11.42 -13.95
C ALA A 337 -18.00 11.01 -13.93
N TYR A 338 -18.34 9.97 -13.16
CA TYR A 338 -19.73 9.52 -13.04
C TYR A 338 -20.62 10.56 -12.35
N GLY A 339 -20.08 11.26 -11.34
CA GLY A 339 -20.78 12.35 -10.69
C GLY A 339 -21.17 13.46 -11.65
N ARG A 340 -20.25 13.86 -12.53
CA ARG A 340 -20.48 14.87 -13.57
C ARG A 340 -21.55 14.41 -14.54
N VAL A 341 -21.48 13.18 -15.04
CA VAL A 341 -22.47 12.60 -15.95
C VAL A 341 -23.86 12.61 -15.30
N LEU A 342 -23.97 12.07 -14.08
CA LEU A 342 -25.25 12.00 -13.36
C LEU A 342 -25.83 13.38 -13.07
N ASN A 343 -25.00 14.35 -12.63
CA ASN A 343 -25.46 15.72 -12.37
C ASN A 343 -25.94 16.42 -13.65
N ARG A 344 -25.20 16.27 -14.76
CA ARG A 344 -25.63 16.82 -16.06
C ARG A 344 -26.94 16.18 -16.53
N LEU A 345 -27.06 14.86 -16.47
CA LEU A 345 -28.27 14.15 -16.88
C LEU A 345 -29.49 14.50 -16.00
N GLN A 346 -29.29 14.74 -14.69
CA GLN A 346 -30.36 15.17 -13.79
C GLN A 346 -30.90 16.57 -14.15
N LEU A 347 -30.02 17.52 -14.50
CA LEU A 347 -30.43 18.87 -14.90
C LEU A 347 -31.24 18.86 -16.21
N VAL A 348 -30.87 17.95 -17.10
CA VAL A 348 -31.48 17.81 -18.42
C VAL A 348 -32.77 16.97 -18.35
N ASN A 349 -33.02 16.21 -17.28
CA ASN A 349 -34.21 15.36 -17.18
C ASN A 349 -35.51 16.19 -16.97
N PRO A 350 -36.53 16.07 -17.84
CA PRO A 350 -37.80 16.78 -17.71
C PRO A 350 -38.56 16.50 -16.40
N SER A 351 -38.42 15.31 -15.82
CA SER A 351 -39.13 14.92 -14.60
C SER A 351 -38.55 15.54 -13.32
N THR A 352 -37.31 16.05 -13.37
CA THR A 352 -36.60 16.61 -12.21
C THR A 352 -36.19 18.08 -12.37
N SER A 353 -36.39 18.69 -13.55
CA SER A 353 -36.00 20.07 -13.82
C SER A 353 -37.13 21.04 -13.47
N SER A 354 -36.85 21.97 -12.55
CA SER A 354 -37.79 22.99 -12.06
C SER A 354 -37.94 24.21 -13.00
N GLY A 355 -37.99 23.99 -14.32
CA GLY A 355 -38.33 25.04 -15.28
C GLY A 355 -37.19 25.90 -15.84
N GLN A 356 -35.92 25.62 -15.55
CA GLN A 356 -34.79 26.25 -16.26
C GLN A 356 -34.13 25.25 -17.23
N VAL A 357 -34.76 25.05 -18.38
CA VAL A 357 -34.14 24.30 -19.48
C VAL A 357 -33.17 25.23 -20.21
N GLY A 358 -31.90 25.18 -19.84
CA GLY A 358 -30.83 25.75 -20.66
C GLY A 358 -30.82 25.15 -22.07
N GLN A 359 -30.54 25.98 -23.07
CA GLN A 359 -30.57 25.76 -24.52
C GLN A 359 -29.71 24.56 -25.01
N TRP A 360 -30.08 23.32 -24.70
CA TRP A 360 -29.53 22.13 -25.35
C TRP A 360 -30.57 21.57 -26.34
N SER A 361 -30.60 22.17 -27.54
CA SER A 361 -31.50 21.79 -28.64
C SER A 361 -31.13 20.48 -29.33
N MET A 362 -29.93 19.93 -29.09
CA MET A 362 -29.43 18.72 -29.78
C MET A 362 -29.95 17.39 -29.22
N VAL A 363 -30.63 17.37 -28.05
CA VAL A 363 -31.25 16.15 -27.48
C VAL A 363 -32.75 16.39 -27.26
N ASN A 364 -33.41 16.93 -28.27
CA ASN A 364 -34.86 17.09 -28.28
C ASN A 364 -35.50 15.78 -28.77
N GLY A 365 -35.77 14.88 -27.82
CA GLY A 365 -36.46 13.61 -28.12
C GLY A 365 -37.04 12.94 -26.88
N PRO A 366 -38.01 12.04 -27.05
CA PRO A 366 -38.70 11.35 -25.94
C PRO A 366 -37.76 10.52 -25.07
N TRP A 367 -36.59 10.13 -25.60
CA TRP A 367 -35.55 9.35 -24.91
C TRP A 367 -34.86 10.10 -23.77
N ARG A 368 -34.89 11.44 -23.79
CA ARG A 368 -34.21 12.30 -22.80
C ARG A 368 -34.67 12.04 -21.36
N ARG A 369 -35.94 11.67 -21.19
CA ARG A 369 -36.54 11.27 -19.89
C ARG A 369 -35.91 10.00 -19.31
N TRP A 370 -35.34 9.14 -20.15
CA TRP A 370 -34.78 7.85 -19.75
C TRP A 370 -33.27 7.87 -19.48
N LEU A 371 -32.55 8.90 -19.93
CA LEU A 371 -31.09 8.97 -19.81
C LEU A 371 -30.61 8.98 -18.35
N TYR A 372 -31.23 9.79 -17.49
CA TYR A 372 -30.84 9.86 -16.08
C TYR A 372 -31.18 8.58 -15.30
N PRO A 373 -32.42 8.04 -15.39
CA PRO A 373 -32.72 6.73 -14.80
C PRO A 373 -31.81 5.61 -15.30
N ALA A 374 -31.50 5.57 -16.60
CA ALA A 374 -30.58 4.58 -17.16
C ALA A 374 -29.17 4.72 -16.58
N ALA A 375 -28.63 5.95 -16.48
CA ALA A 375 -27.33 6.18 -15.87
C ALA A 375 -27.30 5.78 -14.38
N LEU A 376 -28.39 6.00 -13.64
CA LEU A 376 -28.54 5.55 -12.25
C LEU A 376 -28.60 4.03 -12.10
N LEU A 377 -28.97 3.28 -13.16
CA LEU A 377 -28.85 1.82 -13.20
C LEU A 377 -27.43 1.38 -13.59
N ILE A 378 -26.84 2.01 -14.59
CA ILE A 378 -25.56 1.59 -15.18
C ILE A 378 -24.42 1.77 -14.18
N VAL A 379 -24.33 2.92 -13.50
CA VAL A 379 -23.22 3.21 -12.58
C VAL A 379 -23.07 2.13 -11.49
N PRO A 380 -24.09 1.78 -10.68
CA PRO A 380 -23.94 0.74 -9.68
C PRO A 380 -23.68 -0.66 -10.28
N VAL A 381 -24.21 -0.98 -11.47
CA VAL A 381 -23.89 -2.25 -12.17
C VAL A 381 -22.40 -2.32 -12.53
N LEU A 382 -21.83 -1.22 -13.02
CA LEU A 382 -20.39 -1.15 -13.30
C LEU A 382 -19.58 -1.33 -12.01
N PHE A 383 -20.00 -0.72 -10.89
CA PHE A 383 -19.34 -0.93 -9.60
C PHE A 383 -19.46 -2.37 -9.09
N LEU A 384 -20.60 -3.04 -9.28
CA LEU A 384 -20.74 -4.47 -8.95
C LEU A 384 -19.84 -5.35 -9.82
N TRP A 385 -19.68 -5.00 -11.10
CA TRP A 385 -18.72 -5.67 -11.98
C TRP A 385 -17.27 -5.43 -11.55
N GLN A 386 -16.94 -4.21 -11.10
CA GLN A 386 -15.63 -3.90 -10.52
C GLN A 386 -15.40 -4.66 -9.21
N ALA A 387 -16.43 -4.80 -8.36
CA ALA A 387 -16.37 -5.60 -7.15
C ALA A 387 -16.08 -7.07 -7.46
N GLU A 388 -16.71 -7.63 -8.50
CA GLU A 388 -16.47 -9.01 -8.94
C GLU A 388 -15.03 -9.25 -9.41
N ARG A 389 -14.41 -8.25 -10.05
CA ARG A 389 -13.00 -8.30 -10.48
C ARG A 389 -12.00 -8.20 -9.35
N LEU A 390 -12.36 -7.52 -8.27
CA LEU A 390 -11.52 -7.38 -7.09
C LEU A 390 -11.71 -8.53 -6.10
N PHE A 391 -12.51 -9.56 -6.42
CA PHE A 391 -12.90 -10.57 -5.45
C PHE A 391 -11.71 -11.18 -4.70
N HIS A 392 -11.63 -10.85 -3.42
CA HIS A 392 -10.74 -11.46 -2.44
C HIS A 392 -11.52 -11.69 -1.16
N MET A 393 -11.34 -12.86 -0.55
CA MET A 393 -12.03 -13.17 0.68
C MET A 393 -11.34 -14.30 1.45
N PRO A 394 -11.10 -14.15 2.75
CA PRO A 394 -10.83 -15.29 3.61
C PRO A 394 -12.06 -16.17 3.72
N THR A 395 -11.88 -17.48 3.64
CA THR A 395 -12.97 -18.49 3.67
C THR A 395 -12.79 -19.51 4.79
N HIS A 396 -11.96 -19.19 5.78
CA HIS A 396 -11.63 -20.05 6.92
C HIS A 396 -12.79 -20.28 7.90
N THR A 397 -13.84 -19.44 7.86
CA THR A 397 -15.05 -19.66 8.66
C THR A 397 -16.22 -20.17 7.81
N PRO A 398 -17.15 -20.96 8.38
CA PRO A 398 -18.34 -21.43 7.65
C PRO A 398 -19.19 -20.29 7.07
N ALA A 399 -19.25 -19.15 7.76
CA ALA A 399 -19.99 -17.97 7.31
C ALA A 399 -19.36 -17.37 6.05
N LEU A 400 -18.05 -17.13 6.07
CA LEU A 400 -17.33 -16.53 4.94
C LEU A 400 -17.30 -17.50 3.74
N ALA A 401 -17.05 -18.79 3.97
CA ALA A 401 -17.16 -19.82 2.94
C ALA A 401 -18.58 -19.94 2.37
N GLY A 402 -19.62 -19.70 3.19
CA GLY A 402 -21.00 -19.63 2.74
C GLY A 402 -21.24 -18.48 1.77
N VAL A 403 -20.69 -17.29 2.06
CA VAL A 403 -20.76 -16.13 1.18
C VAL A 403 -20.06 -16.41 -0.15
N ALA A 404 -18.83 -16.94 -0.12
CA ALA A 404 -18.10 -17.29 -1.34
C ALA A 404 -18.89 -18.29 -2.23
N ARG A 405 -19.45 -19.35 -1.64
CA ARG A 405 -20.29 -20.32 -2.37
C ARG A 405 -21.56 -19.68 -2.94
N ALA A 406 -22.23 -18.81 -2.18
CA ALA A 406 -23.43 -18.12 -2.65
C ALA A 406 -23.15 -17.20 -3.85
N LEU A 407 -21.91 -16.69 -3.96
CA LEU A 407 -21.42 -15.90 -5.08
C LEU A 407 -20.82 -16.75 -6.22
N GLY A 408 -20.86 -18.09 -6.12
CA GLY A 408 -20.28 -18.99 -7.12
C GLY A 408 -18.75 -18.96 -7.16
N LYS A 409 -18.10 -18.53 -6.08
CA LYS A 409 -16.65 -18.45 -5.96
C LYS A 409 -16.08 -19.71 -5.29
N PRO A 410 -14.82 -20.07 -5.56
CA PRO A 410 -14.15 -21.13 -4.82
C PRO A 410 -14.09 -20.80 -3.32
N THR A 411 -13.85 -21.80 -2.49
CA THR A 411 -13.66 -21.63 -1.05
C THR A 411 -12.23 -21.87 -0.59
N GLU A 412 -11.35 -22.24 -1.51
CA GLU A 412 -9.95 -22.53 -1.21
C GLU A 412 -9.11 -22.43 -2.48
N VAL A 413 -7.82 -22.21 -2.28
CA VAL A 413 -6.79 -22.30 -3.32
C VAL A 413 -5.71 -23.27 -2.87
N TRP A 414 -5.10 -23.96 -3.83
CA TRP A 414 -4.05 -24.93 -3.55
C TRP A 414 -2.70 -24.31 -3.88
N ILE A 415 -1.87 -24.12 -2.87
CA ILE A 415 -0.57 -23.44 -3.01
C ILE A 415 0.49 -24.27 -2.31
N ALA A 416 1.63 -24.48 -2.97
CA ALA A 416 2.79 -25.09 -2.35
C ALA A 416 3.47 -24.09 -1.40
N PRO A 417 3.82 -24.51 -0.17
CA PRO A 417 4.63 -23.69 0.72
C PRO A 417 5.94 -23.26 0.03
N GLN A 418 6.29 -21.99 0.15
CA GLN A 418 7.54 -21.46 -0.39
C GLN A 418 8.71 -21.92 0.47
N THR A 419 9.80 -22.33 -0.17
CA THR A 419 11.04 -22.75 0.49
C THR A 419 12.22 -22.48 -0.42
N SER A 420 13.31 -21.98 0.14
CA SER A 420 14.63 -21.90 -0.54
C SER A 420 15.67 -22.82 0.08
N CYS A 421 15.38 -23.39 1.25
CA CYS A 421 16.34 -24.13 2.07
C CYS A 421 15.91 -25.60 2.32
N SER A 422 14.83 -26.05 1.69
CA SER A 422 14.37 -27.45 1.71
C SER A 422 13.87 -27.91 0.35
N ALA A 423 13.64 -29.22 0.20
CA ALA A 423 12.94 -29.75 -0.97
C ALA A 423 11.52 -29.14 -1.09
N PRO A 424 11.00 -28.94 -2.32
CA PRO A 424 9.63 -28.49 -2.54
C PRO A 424 8.61 -29.42 -1.87
N ARG A 425 7.57 -28.83 -1.28
CA ARG A 425 6.46 -29.54 -0.63
C ARG A 425 5.23 -29.59 -1.55
N PRO A 426 4.36 -30.61 -1.44
CA PRO A 426 3.13 -30.65 -2.21
C PRO A 426 2.22 -29.46 -1.87
N PRO A 427 1.37 -29.00 -2.81
CA PRO A 427 0.37 -27.97 -2.54
C PRO A 427 -0.58 -28.35 -1.41
N GLU A 428 -0.92 -27.35 -0.59
CA GLU A 428 -1.88 -27.46 0.50
C GLU A 428 -3.10 -26.59 0.24
N SER A 429 -4.26 -26.98 0.76
CA SER A 429 -5.46 -26.16 0.71
C SER A 429 -5.32 -24.95 1.64
N ILE A 430 -5.56 -23.77 1.08
CA ILE A 430 -5.60 -22.51 1.81
C ILE A 430 -7.03 -21.95 1.70
N PRO A 431 -7.72 -21.72 2.83
CA PRO A 431 -9.07 -21.17 2.84
C PRO A 431 -9.04 -19.64 2.65
N TYR A 432 -8.62 -19.23 1.47
CA TYR A 432 -8.55 -17.86 0.98
C TYR A 432 -8.72 -17.86 -0.54
N VAL A 433 -9.32 -16.81 -1.09
CA VAL A 433 -9.44 -16.61 -2.54
C VAL A 433 -9.02 -15.19 -2.86
N ASP A 434 -8.34 -15.03 -3.98
CA ASP A 434 -7.88 -13.72 -4.45
C ASP A 434 -7.82 -13.65 -5.98
N ALA A 435 -8.48 -12.65 -6.56
CA ALA A 435 -8.44 -12.34 -7.98
C ALA A 435 -7.07 -11.82 -8.45
N ALA A 436 -6.23 -11.30 -7.56
CA ALA A 436 -4.83 -10.97 -7.87
C ALA A 436 -4.02 -12.24 -8.19
N GLY A 437 -4.47 -13.41 -7.74
CA GLY A 437 -3.82 -14.69 -7.98
C GLY A 437 -3.14 -15.23 -6.73
N VAL A 438 -2.21 -16.17 -6.93
CA VAL A 438 -1.49 -16.86 -5.85
C VAL A 438 -0.59 -15.85 -5.13
N SER A 439 -1.04 -15.38 -3.97
CA SER A 439 -0.30 -14.52 -3.04
C SER A 439 -0.27 -15.18 -1.66
N LEU A 440 0.85 -15.05 -0.95
CA LEU A 440 0.93 -15.42 0.46
C LEU A 440 0.44 -14.30 1.39
N LEU A 441 0.21 -13.10 0.85
CA LEU A 441 -0.42 -11.98 1.55
C LEU A 441 -1.94 -12.06 1.42
N GLY A 442 -2.65 -11.41 2.35
CA GLY A 442 -4.10 -11.28 2.33
C GLY A 442 -4.87 -12.42 3.00
N ARG A 443 -4.25 -13.58 3.20
CA ARG A 443 -4.85 -14.66 4.01
C ARG A 443 -4.62 -14.41 5.51
N PRO A 444 -5.64 -14.50 6.36
CA PRO A 444 -5.45 -14.35 7.80
C PRO A 444 -4.49 -15.42 8.36
N PRO A 445 -3.53 -15.03 9.23
CA PRO A 445 -2.72 -15.99 9.95
C PRO A 445 -3.62 -16.87 10.85
N ASN A 446 -3.23 -18.13 11.04
CA ASN A 446 -4.00 -19.07 11.85
C ASN A 446 -3.24 -19.50 13.13
N ALA A 447 -3.88 -20.35 13.93
CA ALA A 447 -3.30 -20.84 15.17
C ALA A 447 -2.04 -21.69 14.97
N ALA A 448 -1.95 -22.44 13.86
CA ALA A 448 -0.76 -23.21 13.51
C ALA A 448 0.40 -22.29 13.12
N ASP A 449 0.14 -21.19 12.40
CA ASP A 449 1.18 -20.17 12.11
C ASP A 449 1.71 -19.57 13.42
N THR A 450 0.83 -19.25 14.36
CA THR A 450 1.24 -18.71 15.67
C THR A 450 2.04 -19.74 16.48
N ALA A 451 1.64 -21.00 16.47
CA ALA A 451 2.36 -22.08 17.14
C ALA A 451 3.74 -22.32 16.50
N ALA A 452 3.81 -22.29 15.18
CA ALA A 452 5.05 -22.43 14.41
C ALA A 452 6.04 -21.30 14.73
N GLY A 453 5.59 -20.05 14.75
CA GLY A 453 6.46 -18.93 15.12
C GLY A 453 6.97 -19.04 16.56
N LYS A 454 6.13 -19.49 17.50
CA LYS A 454 6.55 -19.77 18.87
C LYS A 454 7.55 -20.92 18.96
N ALA A 455 7.42 -21.95 18.11
CA ALA A 455 8.36 -23.06 18.06
C ALA A 455 9.74 -22.58 17.55
N ILE A 456 9.78 -21.76 16.49
CA ILE A 456 11.02 -21.15 15.97
C ILE A 456 11.67 -20.29 17.06
N ALA A 457 10.89 -19.43 17.71
CA ALA A 457 11.37 -18.57 18.79
C ALA A 457 11.90 -19.38 19.99
N ALA A 458 11.21 -20.48 20.36
CA ALA A 458 11.67 -21.39 21.40
C ALA A 458 12.95 -22.13 21.02
N ALA A 459 13.11 -22.52 19.75
CA ALA A 459 14.34 -23.10 19.26
C ALA A 459 15.51 -22.12 19.37
N ILE A 460 15.33 -20.86 18.94
CA ILE A 460 16.34 -19.81 19.12
C ILE A 460 16.69 -19.66 20.61
N ALA A 461 15.68 -19.63 21.48
CA ALA A 461 15.87 -19.43 22.92
C ALA A 461 16.73 -20.51 23.61
N GLN A 462 16.94 -21.68 23.00
CA GLN A 462 17.79 -22.75 23.55
C GLN A 462 19.29 -22.45 23.47
N GLY A 463 19.72 -21.58 22.55
CA GLY A 463 21.13 -21.23 22.44
C GLY A 463 21.53 -20.11 23.40
N ASN A 464 22.81 -19.72 23.44
CA ASN A 464 23.33 -18.71 24.36
C ASN A 464 23.90 -17.45 23.68
N THR A 465 23.92 -17.37 22.35
CA THR A 465 24.45 -16.23 21.59
C THR A 465 23.38 -15.59 20.71
N ALA A 466 23.73 -14.56 19.93
CA ALA A 466 22.77 -13.94 19.02
C ALA A 466 22.34 -14.94 17.92
N ALA A 467 21.08 -14.84 17.48
CA ALA A 467 20.57 -15.65 16.38
C ALA A 467 20.60 -14.87 15.07
N PHE A 468 21.16 -15.50 14.04
CA PHE A 468 21.31 -14.92 12.72
C PHE A 468 20.09 -15.30 11.86
N GLY A 469 19.15 -14.37 11.69
CA GLY A 469 17.82 -14.66 11.12
C GLY A 469 17.46 -13.79 9.94
N GLU A 470 16.54 -14.24 9.10
CA GLU A 470 15.99 -13.41 8.02
C GLU A 470 14.81 -12.52 8.44
N ASP A 471 14.15 -12.87 9.54
CA ASP A 471 13.06 -12.11 10.12
C ASP A 471 13.39 -11.76 11.57
N ALA A 472 13.21 -10.49 11.95
CA ALA A 472 13.53 -10.00 13.29
C ALA A 472 12.51 -10.44 14.36
N GLY A 473 11.30 -10.83 13.96
CA GLY A 473 10.19 -11.07 14.89
C GLY A 473 10.41 -12.16 15.91
N PHE A 474 11.16 -13.20 15.56
CA PHE A 474 11.48 -14.26 16.52
C PHE A 474 12.38 -13.75 17.64
N ASN A 475 13.38 -12.94 17.31
CA ASN A 475 14.28 -12.31 18.27
C ASN A 475 13.52 -11.31 19.15
N PHE A 476 12.66 -10.46 18.56
CA PHE A 476 11.78 -9.58 19.33
C PHE A 476 10.91 -10.32 20.34
N TYR A 477 10.30 -11.43 19.92
CA TYR A 477 9.38 -12.20 20.76
C TYR A 477 10.02 -12.74 22.04
N ILE A 478 11.32 -13.10 21.98
CA ILE A 478 12.09 -13.63 23.12
C ILE A 478 12.99 -12.59 23.79
N GLY A 479 12.98 -11.33 23.32
CA GLY A 479 13.80 -10.26 23.85
C GLY A 479 15.30 -10.41 23.54
N ARG A 480 15.65 -10.99 22.39
CA ARG A 480 17.03 -11.02 21.89
C ARG A 480 17.33 -9.87 20.94
N ASP A 481 18.61 -9.57 20.80
CA ASP A 481 19.10 -8.56 19.87
C ASP A 481 18.71 -8.92 18.43
N VAL A 482 18.25 -7.91 17.71
CA VAL A 482 18.06 -7.99 16.26
C VAL A 482 19.38 -7.66 15.61
N ILE A 483 19.98 -8.68 15.01
CA ILE A 483 21.14 -8.53 14.16
C ILE A 483 20.69 -8.65 12.71
N THR A 484 21.43 -7.98 11.83
CA THR A 484 21.27 -7.96 10.38
C THR A 484 19.97 -7.39 9.84
N ASN A 485 20.02 -6.93 8.59
CA ASN A 485 18.86 -6.76 7.73
C ASN A 485 19.20 -7.41 6.38
N PRO A 486 18.81 -8.68 6.14
CA PRO A 486 19.34 -9.50 5.04
C PRO A 486 19.14 -8.85 3.67
N THR A 487 17.94 -8.34 3.40
CA THR A 487 17.63 -7.71 2.11
C THR A 487 18.44 -6.45 1.90
N GLN A 488 18.65 -5.67 2.97
CA GLN A 488 19.48 -4.48 2.89
C GLN A 488 20.96 -4.84 2.67
N LEU A 489 21.47 -5.85 3.36
CA LEU A 489 22.83 -6.37 3.16
C LEU A 489 23.04 -6.88 1.73
N LEU A 490 22.08 -7.63 1.19
CA LEU A 490 22.12 -8.09 -0.19
C LEU A 490 22.11 -6.92 -1.19
N ASN A 491 21.30 -5.89 -0.94
CA ASN A 491 21.27 -4.68 -1.76
C ASN A 491 22.61 -3.93 -1.72
N LEU A 492 23.24 -3.80 -0.56
CA LEU A 492 24.58 -3.20 -0.42
C LEU A 492 25.64 -4.04 -1.14
N TYR A 493 25.61 -5.35 -0.98
CA TYR A 493 26.52 -6.28 -1.65
C TYR A 493 26.43 -6.17 -3.17
N ASN A 494 25.21 -6.17 -3.72
CA ASN A 494 24.98 -6.02 -5.17
C ASN A 494 25.49 -4.69 -5.73
N ASN A 495 25.65 -3.68 -4.88
CA ASN A 495 26.20 -2.38 -5.24
C ASN A 495 27.70 -2.20 -4.88
N ASN A 496 28.36 -3.25 -4.37
CA ASN A 496 29.74 -3.20 -3.86
C ASN A 496 29.91 -2.15 -2.75
N GLN A 497 28.98 -2.11 -1.80
CA GLN A 497 28.90 -1.10 -0.73
C GLN A 497 28.88 -1.71 0.68
N VAL A 498 29.38 -2.93 0.86
CA VAL A 498 29.49 -3.58 2.17
C VAL A 498 30.74 -4.45 2.20
N ASP A 499 31.49 -4.37 3.28
CA ASP A 499 32.56 -5.31 3.61
C ASP A 499 31.98 -6.44 4.47
N LEU A 500 32.04 -7.67 3.97
CA LEU A 500 31.50 -8.85 4.64
C LEU A 500 32.54 -9.55 5.53
N THR A 501 33.78 -9.04 5.63
CA THR A 501 34.90 -9.73 6.29
C THR A 501 34.58 -10.12 7.74
N GLU A 502 34.08 -9.19 8.55
CA GLU A 502 33.73 -9.45 9.96
C GLU A 502 32.58 -10.46 10.07
N MET A 503 31.52 -10.27 9.28
CA MET A 503 30.35 -11.17 9.27
C MET A 503 30.73 -12.60 8.88
N LEU A 504 31.56 -12.75 7.85
CA LEU A 504 32.05 -14.06 7.40
C LEU A 504 32.94 -14.71 8.45
N ALA A 505 33.82 -13.94 9.11
CA ALA A 505 34.64 -14.45 10.21
C ALA A 505 33.78 -14.94 11.38
N MET A 506 32.78 -14.16 11.81
CA MET A 506 31.86 -14.58 12.88
C MET A 506 31.06 -15.84 12.52
N LEU A 507 30.62 -15.97 11.27
CA LEU A 507 29.95 -17.19 10.79
C LEU A 507 30.90 -18.39 10.75
N ASP A 508 32.13 -18.19 10.29
CA ASP A 508 33.19 -19.22 10.24
C ASP A 508 33.54 -19.74 11.64
N GLU A 509 33.63 -18.80 12.59
CA GLU A 509 33.85 -19.04 14.01
C GLU A 509 32.64 -19.64 14.73
N GLN A 510 31.51 -19.79 14.04
CA GLN A 510 30.24 -20.27 14.60
C GLN A 510 29.78 -19.43 15.81
N ALA A 511 29.97 -18.11 15.72
CA ALA A 511 29.62 -17.17 16.79
C ALA A 511 28.09 -17.10 17.06
N PHE A 512 27.27 -17.53 16.11
CA PHE A 512 25.81 -17.58 16.24
C PHE A 512 25.35 -19.00 16.58
N ASP A 513 24.52 -19.13 17.62
CA ASP A 513 24.03 -20.44 18.09
C ASP A 513 22.94 -21.04 17.18
N THR A 514 22.31 -20.18 16.38
CA THR A 514 21.14 -20.47 15.58
C THR A 514 21.20 -19.61 14.32
N VAL A 515 21.00 -20.24 13.17
CA VAL A 515 20.72 -19.54 11.92
C VAL A 515 19.30 -19.89 11.49
N VAL A 516 18.50 -18.88 11.12
CA VAL A 516 17.12 -19.08 10.65
C VAL A 516 16.95 -18.49 9.25
N LEU A 517 16.77 -19.37 8.27
CA LEU A 517 16.56 -19.00 6.87
C LEU A 517 15.14 -19.34 6.42
N ARG A 518 14.60 -18.52 5.51
CA ARG A 518 13.28 -18.70 4.89
C ARG A 518 13.38 -18.67 3.37
N ALA A 519 14.01 -17.62 2.84
CA ALA A 519 14.07 -17.28 1.43
C ALA A 519 15.49 -17.04 0.90
N GLN A 520 16.52 -17.09 1.76
CA GLN A 520 17.95 -16.93 1.41
C GLN A 520 18.26 -15.54 0.84
N PHE A 521 17.83 -14.49 1.54
CA PHE A 521 18.02 -13.09 1.15
C PHE A 521 19.36 -12.48 1.57
N TYR A 522 20.33 -13.30 1.97
CA TYR A 522 21.69 -12.84 2.28
C TYR A 522 22.60 -12.82 1.04
N PRO A 523 23.71 -12.05 1.06
CA PRO A 523 24.75 -12.14 0.04
C PRO A 523 25.22 -13.60 -0.19
N PRO A 524 25.52 -14.02 -1.43
CA PRO A 524 25.97 -15.38 -1.70
C PRO A 524 27.15 -15.87 -0.84
N PRO A 525 28.22 -15.07 -0.58
CA PRO A 525 29.30 -15.52 0.31
C PRO A 525 28.85 -15.84 1.74
N VAL A 526 27.83 -15.13 2.23
CA VAL A 526 27.24 -15.37 3.57
C VAL A 526 26.47 -16.68 3.58
N LEU A 527 25.66 -16.93 2.53
CA LEU A 527 24.93 -18.19 2.38
C LEU A 527 25.88 -19.39 2.22
N ASP A 528 26.97 -19.22 1.48
CA ASP A 528 28.00 -20.26 1.30
C ASP A 528 28.66 -20.60 2.65
N MET A 529 29.02 -19.59 3.44
CA MET A 529 29.59 -19.80 4.76
C MET A 529 28.60 -20.49 5.72
N ILE A 530 27.33 -20.07 5.72
CA ILE A 530 26.26 -20.74 6.47
C ILE A 530 26.19 -22.22 6.06
N GLY A 531 26.19 -22.52 4.76
CA GLY A 531 26.12 -23.88 4.24
C GLY A 531 27.33 -24.76 4.63
N GLN A 532 28.50 -24.17 4.82
CA GLN A 532 29.71 -24.87 5.26
C GLN A 532 29.73 -25.13 6.77
N ARG A 533 29.25 -24.18 7.58
CA ARG A 533 29.44 -24.18 9.03
C ARG A 533 28.21 -24.55 9.84
N TYR A 534 27.03 -24.52 9.23
CA TYR A 534 25.77 -24.83 9.88
C TYR A 534 25.05 -25.97 9.16
N GLU A 535 24.20 -26.68 9.88
CA GLU A 535 23.34 -27.73 9.35
C GLU A 535 21.90 -27.52 9.80
N THR A 536 20.95 -27.81 8.91
CA THR A 536 19.52 -27.73 9.20
C THR A 536 19.15 -28.85 10.17
N GLN A 537 18.66 -28.49 11.35
CA GLN A 537 18.15 -29.44 12.33
C GLN A 537 16.63 -29.58 12.26
N GLU A 538 15.93 -28.49 11.97
CA GLU A 538 14.47 -28.48 11.97
C GLU A 538 13.91 -27.65 10.81
N LEU A 539 12.78 -28.11 10.26
CA LEU A 539 12.02 -27.42 9.23
C LEU A 539 10.64 -27.06 9.77
N VAL A 540 10.38 -25.78 9.98
CA VAL A 540 9.11 -25.30 10.54
C VAL A 540 8.34 -24.51 9.48
N GLN A 541 7.10 -24.88 9.20
CA GLN A 541 6.25 -24.14 8.27
C GLN A 541 5.43 -23.09 9.01
N MET A 542 5.59 -21.82 8.62
CA MET A 542 4.83 -20.70 9.17
C MET A 542 4.42 -19.77 8.04
N ASN A 543 3.14 -19.41 8.02
CA ASN A 543 2.55 -18.50 7.04
C ASN A 543 2.87 -18.87 5.57
N GLY A 544 2.89 -20.17 5.25
CA GLY A 544 3.07 -20.65 3.88
C GLY A 544 4.53 -20.57 3.40
N PHE A 545 5.46 -20.31 4.32
CA PHE A 545 6.89 -20.44 4.13
C PHE A 545 7.44 -21.56 5.00
N VAL A 546 8.48 -22.23 4.52
CA VAL A 546 9.27 -23.18 5.31
C VAL A 546 10.52 -22.47 5.80
N TYR A 547 10.67 -22.44 7.12
CA TYR A 547 11.86 -21.94 7.81
C TYR A 547 12.79 -23.10 8.11
N CYS A 548 14.08 -22.90 7.82
CA CYS A 548 15.16 -23.80 8.21
C CYS A 548 15.84 -23.25 9.44
N ILE A 549 15.73 -24.00 10.54
CA ILE A 549 16.43 -23.72 11.79
C ILE A 549 17.72 -24.54 11.76
N MET A 550 18.84 -23.83 11.76
CA MET A 550 20.16 -24.42 11.58
C MET A 550 21.02 -24.21 12.83
N ARG A 551 21.90 -25.17 13.11
CA ARG A 551 22.85 -25.17 14.23
C ARG A 551 24.29 -25.27 13.72
N PRO A 552 25.28 -24.81 14.50
CA PRO A 552 26.69 -25.08 14.21
C PRO A 552 26.94 -26.58 14.01
N ARG A 553 27.62 -26.93 12.92
CA ARG A 553 28.15 -28.29 12.75
C ARG A 553 29.23 -28.54 13.80
N PHE A 554 29.29 -29.78 14.30
CA PHE A 554 30.43 -30.19 15.12
C PHE A 554 31.72 -30.01 14.32
N ARG A 555 32.70 -29.31 14.90
CA ARG A 555 34.05 -29.23 14.34
C ARG A 555 34.72 -30.58 14.60
N ASP A 556 35.08 -31.28 13.52
CA ASP A 556 35.96 -32.45 13.59
C ASP A 556 37.36 -32.07 14.09
#